data_AF-X1HRH1-F1
#
_entry.id   AF-X1HRH1-F1
#
_cell.length_a   1.000
_cell.length_b   1.000
_cell.length_c   1.000
_cell.angle_alpha   90.00
_cell.angle_beta   90.00
_cell.angle_gamma   90.00
#
_symmetry.space_group_name_H-M   'P 1'
#
loop_
_entity.id
_entity.type
_entity.pdbx_description
1 polymer ?
#
loop_
_entity_poly.entity_id
_entity_poly.type
_entity_poly.pdbx_seq_one_letter_code
_entity_poly.pdbx_strand_id
1 'polypeptide(L)'
;MPRNRHNELVKILVKLGNILGFRTYSADKLERNYFNDLPKTLDRESLTFVENVDVIWFNRHNYPVYAFEVELTSGVSSGFSRLYQLRHFTCNFFIVIDNESENYAKYKNKFDKLTTSDPYLEVEDRFFLIE
;
A
#
# COMPACT_ATOMS: atom_id res chain seq x y z
N MET A 1 -0.42 -16.29 -14.84
CA MET A 1 -0.77 -14.93 -15.31
C MET A 1 -1.01 -13.98 -14.12
N PRO A 2 0.03 -13.52 -13.39
CA PRO A 2 -0.17 -12.77 -12.14
C PRO A 2 -0.10 -11.23 -12.30
N ARG A 3 0.70 -10.73 -13.26
CA ARG A 3 0.97 -9.30 -13.41
C ARG A 3 -0.25 -8.48 -13.86
N ASN A 4 -1.21 -9.09 -14.55
CA ASN A 4 -2.38 -8.35 -15.05
C ASN A 4 -3.36 -8.00 -13.92
N ARG A 5 -3.70 -8.96 -13.05
CA ARG A 5 -4.63 -8.73 -11.91
C ARG A 5 -4.06 -7.74 -10.89
N HIS A 6 -2.76 -7.82 -10.60
CA HIS A 6 -2.08 -6.84 -9.74
C HIS A 6 -2.24 -5.42 -10.30
N ASN A 7 -1.89 -5.23 -11.58
CA ASN A 7 -2.00 -3.92 -12.25
C ASN A 7 -3.45 -3.41 -12.31
N GLU A 8 -4.44 -4.29 -12.44
CA GLU A 8 -5.86 -3.93 -12.43
C GLU A 8 -6.29 -3.41 -11.06
N LEU A 9 -5.92 -4.09 -9.97
CA LEU A 9 -6.20 -3.64 -8.61
C LEU A 9 -5.51 -2.32 -8.30
N VAL A 10 -4.24 -2.16 -8.66
CA VAL A 10 -3.49 -0.89 -8.54
C VAL A 10 -4.23 0.24 -9.27
N LYS A 11 -4.69 0.01 -10.51
CA LYS A 11 -5.47 0.99 -11.29
C LYS A 11 -6.79 1.35 -10.60
N ILE A 12 -7.49 0.37 -10.03
CA ILE A 12 -8.75 0.60 -9.30
C ILE A 12 -8.49 1.48 -8.08
N LEU A 13 -7.49 1.16 -7.25
CA LEU A 13 -7.12 1.94 -6.07
C LEU A 13 -6.77 3.39 -6.43
N VAL A 14 -6.00 3.60 -7.50
CA VAL A 14 -5.65 4.93 -7.99
C VAL A 14 -6.88 5.72 -8.46
N LYS A 15 -7.76 5.09 -9.25
CA LYS A 15 -9.01 5.72 -9.71
C LYS A 15 -9.93 6.08 -8.54
N LEU A 16 -10.09 5.18 -7.58
CA LEU A 16 -10.90 5.41 -6.38
C LEU A 16 -10.34 6.58 -5.55
N GLY A 17 -9.04 6.60 -5.28
CA GLY A 17 -8.41 7.71 -4.55
C GLY A 17 -8.64 9.05 -5.23
N ASN A 18 -8.46 9.11 -6.56
CA ASN A 18 -8.73 10.32 -7.35
C ASN A 18 -10.20 10.75 -7.27
N ILE A 19 -11.17 9.83 -7.37
CA ILE A 19 -12.61 10.11 -7.26
C ILE A 19 -12.95 10.66 -5.86
N LEU A 20 -12.31 10.13 -4.82
CA LEU A 20 -12.49 10.56 -3.44
C LEU A 20 -11.74 11.87 -3.11
N GLY A 21 -11.06 12.48 -4.08
CA GLY A 21 -10.38 13.77 -3.93
C GLY A 21 -8.97 13.68 -3.33
N PHE A 22 -8.40 12.47 -3.23
CA PHE A 22 -7.00 12.31 -2.84
C PHE A 22 -6.09 12.51 -4.04
N ARG A 23 -4.89 13.02 -3.77
CA ARG A 23 -3.78 12.90 -4.72
C ARG A 23 -3.21 11.48 -4.60
N THR A 24 -3.02 10.78 -5.71
CA THR A 24 -2.52 9.39 -5.70
C THR A 24 -1.15 9.23 -6.38
N TYR A 25 -0.34 8.31 -5.86
CA TYR A 25 0.91 7.79 -6.44
C TYR A 25 0.82 6.27 -6.59
N SER A 26 1.58 5.71 -7.55
CA SER A 26 1.82 4.27 -7.68
C SER A 26 3.27 4.01 -8.03
N ALA A 27 3.91 3.06 -7.36
CA ALA A 27 5.26 2.61 -7.70
C ALA A 27 5.32 1.95 -9.09
N ASP A 28 4.25 1.24 -9.43
CA ASP A 28 4.12 0.62 -10.72
C ASP A 28 3.86 1.71 -11.78
N LYS A 29 4.81 1.89 -12.71
CA LYS A 29 4.79 2.89 -13.80
C LYS A 29 3.76 2.53 -14.87
N LEU A 30 2.54 2.26 -14.45
CA LEU A 30 1.38 2.15 -15.33
C LEU A 30 1.17 3.50 -16.03
N GLU A 31 0.39 3.51 -17.11
CA GLU A 31 0.24 4.67 -18.01
C GLU A 31 0.15 6.02 -17.28
N ARG A 32 1.17 6.89 -17.48
CA ARG A 32 1.41 8.14 -16.72
C ARG A 32 0.21 9.07 -16.55
N ASN A 33 -0.81 8.94 -17.40
CA ASN A 33 -1.98 9.82 -17.41
C ASN A 33 -2.88 9.71 -16.17
N TYR A 34 -2.69 8.71 -15.30
CA TYR A 34 -3.48 8.52 -14.08
C TYR A 34 -2.70 8.81 -12.78
N PHE A 35 -1.42 9.17 -12.88
CA PHE A 35 -0.50 9.21 -11.75
C PHE A 35 0.01 10.61 -11.48
N ASN A 36 0.04 11.00 -10.21
CA ASN A 36 0.74 12.20 -9.81
C ASN A 36 2.19 11.86 -9.49
N ASP A 37 3.11 12.76 -9.82
CA ASP A 37 4.47 12.69 -9.32
C ASP A 37 4.48 12.69 -7.79
N LEU A 38 5.54 12.15 -7.19
CA LEU A 38 5.72 12.25 -5.74
C LEU A 38 5.81 13.72 -5.29
N PRO A 39 5.21 14.06 -4.14
CA PRO A 39 5.31 15.41 -3.63
C PRO A 39 6.75 15.80 -3.27
N LYS A 40 7.18 16.98 -3.71
CA LYS A 40 8.49 17.55 -3.35
C LYS A 40 8.62 17.94 -1.87
N THR A 41 7.52 17.86 -1.12
CA THR A 41 7.46 18.17 0.32
C THR A 41 8.00 17.04 1.19
N LEU A 42 8.17 15.83 0.64
CA LEU A 42 8.80 14.72 1.33
C LEU A 42 10.32 14.88 1.34
N ASP A 43 10.96 14.55 2.46
CA ASP A 43 12.42 14.45 2.51
C ASP A 43 12.93 13.25 1.69
N ARG A 44 14.24 13.20 1.46
CA ARG A 44 14.86 12.16 0.62
C ARG A 44 14.66 10.75 1.19
N GLU A 45 14.65 10.61 2.51
CA GLU A 45 14.52 9.31 3.16
C GLU A 45 13.09 8.78 2.98
N SER A 46 12.10 9.63 3.22
CA SER A 46 10.67 9.38 2.99
C SER A 46 10.39 9.03 1.53
N LEU A 47 11.04 9.70 0.58
CA LEU A 47 10.90 9.40 -0.85
C LEU A 47 11.35 7.96 -1.18
N THR A 48 12.47 7.49 -0.63
CA THR A 48 12.97 6.12 -0.83
C THR A 48 12.01 5.05 -0.31
N PHE A 49 11.24 5.37 0.74
CA PHE A 49 10.23 4.43 1.26
C PHE A 49 8.97 4.46 0.41
N VAL A 50 8.47 5.66 0.13
CA VAL A 50 7.25 5.91 -0.63
C VAL A 50 7.36 5.38 -2.06
N GLU A 51 8.53 5.44 -2.69
CA GLU A 51 8.69 5.03 -4.09
C GLU A 51 8.44 3.54 -4.34
N ASN A 52 8.55 2.70 -3.29
CA ASN A 52 8.47 1.24 -3.38
C ASN A 52 7.10 0.68 -2.95
N VAL A 53 6.17 1.54 -2.49
CA VAL A 53 4.81 1.12 -2.11
C VAL A 53 3.90 1.16 -3.32
N ASP A 54 3.12 0.09 -3.53
CA ASP A 54 2.30 -0.07 -4.73
C ASP A 54 1.38 1.13 -5.00
N VAL A 55 0.63 1.59 -3.99
CA VAL A 55 -0.21 2.79 -4.10
C VAL A 55 -0.18 3.60 -2.81
N ILE A 56 -0.07 4.93 -2.94
CA ILE A 56 -0.21 5.86 -1.80
C ILE A 56 -1.19 6.96 -2.15
N TRP A 57 -2.09 7.26 -1.22
CA TRP A 57 -2.98 8.42 -1.25
C TRP A 57 -2.47 9.49 -0.29
N PHE A 58 -2.47 10.72 -0.78
CA PHE A 58 -2.02 11.89 -0.04
C PHE A 58 -3.18 12.83 0.23
N ASN A 59 -3.14 13.50 1.37
CA ASN A 59 -4.04 14.60 1.66
C ASN A 59 -3.66 15.87 0.85
N ARG A 60 -4.47 16.93 0.99
CA ARG A 60 -4.24 18.24 0.34
C ARG A 60 -2.89 18.90 0.66
N HIS A 61 -2.25 18.51 1.76
CA HIS A 61 -0.93 19.00 2.18
C HIS A 61 0.20 18.08 1.74
N ASN A 62 -0.11 17.07 0.91
CA ASN A 62 0.84 16.10 0.36
C ASN A 62 1.49 15.16 1.40
N TYR A 63 0.81 14.92 2.53
CA TYR A 63 1.24 13.87 3.47
C TYR A 63 0.53 12.54 3.15
N PRO A 64 1.24 11.39 3.23
CA PRO A 64 0.63 10.07 3.10
C PRO A 64 -0.46 9.89 4.16
N VAL A 65 -1.63 9.43 3.73
CA VAL A 65 -2.77 9.12 4.63
C VAL A 65 -3.25 7.69 4.49
N TYR A 66 -3.12 7.10 3.29
CA TYR A 66 -3.42 5.70 3.05
C TYR A 66 -2.35 5.11 2.13
N ALA A 67 -1.86 3.91 2.46
CA ALA A 67 -0.84 3.22 1.70
C ALA A 67 -1.25 1.75 1.50
N PHE A 68 -1.11 1.24 0.29
CA PHE A 68 -1.63 -0.05 -0.13
C PHE A 68 -0.53 -0.91 -0.73
N GLU A 69 -0.52 -2.19 -0.40
CA GLU A 69 0.31 -3.24 -0.98
C GLU A 69 -0.59 -4.34 -1.53
N VAL A 70 -0.45 -4.68 -2.81
CA VAL A 70 -1.28 -5.64 -3.54
C VAL A 70 -0.54 -6.98 -3.63
N GLU A 71 -0.77 -7.84 -2.65
CA GLU A 71 -0.03 -9.10 -2.47
C GLU A 71 -0.79 -10.27 -3.10
N LEU A 72 -0.57 -10.50 -4.40
CA LEU A 72 -1.18 -11.62 -5.15
C LEU A 72 -0.29 -12.87 -5.23
N THR A 73 1.03 -12.70 -5.13
CA THR A 73 2.01 -13.78 -5.33
C THR A 73 3.19 -13.73 -4.38
N SER A 74 3.65 -12.53 -4.02
CA SER A 74 4.69 -12.32 -3.02
C SER A 74 4.13 -12.55 -1.63
N GLY A 75 5.01 -12.88 -0.68
CA GLY A 75 4.59 -13.08 0.70
C GLY A 75 4.35 -11.73 1.38
N VAL A 76 3.23 -11.63 2.10
CA VAL A 76 2.75 -10.47 2.88
C VAL A 76 3.81 -9.75 3.75
N SER A 77 4.87 -10.45 4.20
CA SER A 77 5.94 -9.84 5.02
C SER A 77 6.61 -8.65 4.35
N SER A 78 6.82 -8.70 3.03
CA SER A 78 7.56 -7.64 2.34
C SER A 78 6.74 -6.36 2.26
N GLY A 79 5.44 -6.46 1.96
CA GLY A 79 4.50 -5.34 2.01
C GLY A 79 4.41 -4.72 3.41
N PHE A 80 4.34 -5.54 4.47
CA PHE A 80 4.35 -5.03 5.86
C PHE A 80 5.56 -4.16 6.14
N SER A 81 6.76 -4.64 5.79
CA SER A 81 8.00 -3.90 6.02
C SER A 81 8.02 -2.59 5.23
N ARG A 82 7.54 -2.57 3.98
CA ARG A 82 7.43 -1.33 3.18
C ARG A 82 6.46 -0.33 3.80
N LEU A 83 5.27 -0.76 4.19
CA LEU A 83 4.26 0.09 4.83
C LEU A 83 4.73 0.63 6.18
N TYR A 84 5.40 -0.20 6.99
CA TYR A 84 5.92 0.20 8.30
C TYR A 84 6.97 1.32 8.26
N GLN A 85 7.64 1.51 7.12
CA GLN A 85 8.52 2.68 6.96
C GLN A 85 7.75 4.01 7.02
N LEU A 86 6.45 4.00 6.73
CA LEU A 86 5.57 5.15 6.83
C LEU A 86 4.96 5.36 8.22
N ARG A 87 5.36 4.59 9.24
CA ARG A 87 4.81 4.64 10.61
C ARG A 87 4.86 6.03 11.27
N HIS A 88 5.82 6.86 10.86
CA HIS A 88 5.99 8.22 11.37
C HIS A 88 4.94 9.22 10.83
N PHE A 89 4.21 8.84 9.78
CA PHE A 89 3.07 9.61 9.27
C PHE A 89 1.77 9.14 9.91
N THR A 90 0.76 10.00 9.94
CA THR A 90 -0.63 9.63 10.24
C THR A 90 -1.24 8.92 9.02
N CYS A 91 -0.76 7.71 8.75
CA CYS A 91 -1.09 6.90 7.59
C CYS A 91 -1.65 5.54 8.03
N ASN A 92 -2.72 5.09 7.38
CA ASN A 92 -3.23 3.72 7.51
C ASN A 92 -2.68 2.84 6.39
N PHE A 93 -2.41 1.59 6.73
CA PHE A 93 -1.69 0.60 5.94
C PHE A 93 -2.65 -0.52 5.53
N PHE A 94 -2.76 -0.79 4.23
CA PHE A 94 -3.66 -1.79 3.69
C PHE A 94 -2.87 -2.86 2.94
N ILE A 95 -3.11 -4.12 3.31
CA ILE A 95 -2.71 -5.25 2.48
C ILE A 95 -3.95 -5.68 1.70
N VAL A 96 -3.85 -5.67 0.38
CA VAL A 96 -4.89 -6.16 -0.53
C VAL A 96 -4.50 -7.55 -0.98
N ILE A 97 -5.32 -8.55 -0.65
CA ILE A 97 -5.12 -9.94 -1.08
C ILE A 97 -6.27 -10.38 -1.99
N ASP A 98 -6.04 -11.42 -2.76
CA ASP A 98 -7.06 -12.06 -3.58
C ASP A 98 -7.70 -13.22 -2.82
N ASN A 99 -8.97 -13.09 -2.46
CA ASN A 99 -9.72 -14.11 -1.73
C ASN A 99 -9.99 -15.40 -2.53
N GLU A 100 -9.81 -15.37 -3.86
CA GLU A 100 -9.90 -16.55 -4.72
C GLU A 100 -8.55 -17.26 -4.87
N SER A 101 -7.47 -16.68 -4.34
CA SER A 101 -6.14 -17.27 -4.39
C SER A 101 -6.05 -18.51 -3.49
N GLU A 102 -5.39 -19.56 -3.98
CA GLU A 102 -5.04 -20.74 -3.18
C GLU A 102 -4.20 -20.39 -1.93
N ASN A 103 -3.55 -19.21 -1.93
CA ASN A 103 -2.74 -18.72 -0.82
C ASN A 103 -3.52 -17.84 0.18
N TYR A 104 -4.80 -17.54 -0.05
CA TYR A 104 -5.60 -16.63 0.77
C TYR A 104 -5.51 -16.93 2.28
N ALA A 105 -5.80 -18.17 2.69
CA ALA A 105 -5.79 -18.56 4.10
C ALA A 105 -4.39 -18.40 4.74
N LYS A 106 -3.34 -18.69 3.97
CA LYS A 106 -1.95 -18.52 4.39
C LYS A 106 -1.60 -17.04 4.55
N TYR A 107 -2.04 -16.18 3.63
CA TYR A 107 -1.80 -14.75 3.71
C TYR A 107 -2.55 -14.10 4.86
N LYS A 108 -3.82 -14.46 5.08
CA LYS A 108 -4.61 -14.00 6.22
C LYS A 108 -3.98 -14.37 7.56
N ASN A 109 -3.63 -15.65 7.75
CA ASN A 109 -2.94 -16.09 8.98
C ASN A 109 -1.61 -15.34 9.20
N LYS A 110 -0.89 -15.04 8.11
CA LYS A 110 0.37 -14.31 8.18
C LYS A 110 0.17 -12.83 8.48
N PHE A 111 -0.87 -12.20 7.93
CA PHE A 111 -1.28 -10.85 8.30
C PHE A 111 -1.53 -10.79 9.80
N ASP A 112 -2.41 -11.64 10.33
CA ASP A 112 -2.79 -11.66 11.75
C ASP A 112 -1.55 -11.78 12.66
N LYS A 113 -0.66 -12.73 12.34
CA LYS A 113 0.59 -12.93 13.09
C LYS A 113 1.51 -11.72 13.05
N LEU A 114 1.66 -11.08 11.89
CA LEU A 114 2.57 -9.95 11.74
C LEU A 114 2.03 -8.72 12.48
N THR A 115 0.73 -8.40 12.35
CA THR A 115 0.11 -7.27 13.05
C THR A 115 0.27 -7.34 14.56
N THR A 116 0.20 -8.53 15.15
CA THR A 116 0.29 -8.72 16.61
C THR A 116 1.73 -8.99 17.08
N SER A 117 2.73 -8.76 16.24
CA SER A 117 4.14 -9.02 16.56
C SER A 117 5.00 -7.78 16.37
N ASP A 118 6.08 -7.67 17.14
CA ASP A 118 7.09 -6.64 16.90
C ASP A 118 7.68 -6.74 15.48
N PRO A 119 7.96 -5.60 14.82
CA PRO A 119 7.79 -4.24 15.30
C PRO A 119 6.39 -3.63 14.99
N TYR A 120 5.49 -4.39 14.39
CA TYR A 120 4.22 -3.86 13.86
C TYR A 120 3.15 -3.64 14.93
N LEU A 121 3.31 -4.27 16.10
CA LEU A 121 2.38 -4.15 17.23
C LEU A 121 2.15 -2.69 17.67
N GLU A 122 3.16 -1.82 17.60
CA GLU A 122 3.03 -0.38 17.95
C GLU A 122 1.98 0.34 17.08
N VAL A 123 1.70 -0.19 15.90
CA VAL A 123 0.90 0.45 14.87
C VAL A 123 -0.20 -0.48 14.35
N GLU A 124 -0.57 -1.49 15.15
CA GLU A 124 -1.51 -2.54 14.75
C GLU A 124 -2.87 -1.98 14.32
N ASP A 125 -3.32 -0.91 14.98
CA ASP A 125 -4.59 -0.22 14.73
C ASP A 125 -4.63 0.50 13.38
N ARG A 126 -3.47 0.62 12.72
CA ARG A 126 -3.32 1.23 11.40
C ARG A 126 -3.21 0.20 10.29
N PHE A 127 -3.05 -1.09 10.58
CA PHE A 127 -3.00 -2.15 9.57
C PHE A 127 -4.37 -2.77 9.31
N PHE A 128 -4.73 -2.86 8.04
CA PHE A 128 -6.01 -3.41 7.58
C PHE A 128 -5.79 -4.41 6.45
N LEU A 129 -6.63 -5.44 6.41
CA LEU A 129 -6.68 -6.42 5.33
C LEU A 129 -7.91 -6.14 4.45
N ILE A 130 -7.71 -6.10 3.13
CA ILE A 130 -8.76 -6.01 2.12
C ILE A 130 -8.72 -7.31 1.31
N GLU A 131 -9.88 -7.93 1.11
CA GLU A 131 -10.06 -9.28 0.54
C GLU A 131 -11.00 -9.27 -0.66
#